data_AF-A0A067JL31-F1
#
_entry.id   AF-A0A067JL31-F1
#
_cell.length_a   1.000
_cell.length_b   1.000
_cell.length_c   1.000
_cell.angle_alpha   90.00
_cell.angle_beta   90.00
_cell.angle_gamma   90.00
#
_symmetry.space_group_name_H-M   'P 1'
#
loop_
_entity.id
_entity.type
_entity.pdbx_description
1 polymer ?
#
loop_
_entity_poly.entity_id
_entity_poly.type
_entity_poly.pdbx_seq_one_letter_code
_entity_poly.pdbx_strand_id
1 'polypeptide(L)'
;MDEEPNRNFFGLKHIIPMRINALWEIIRSFVIGHAHGPDYHETWFCTVFRVMGLVLPGVAAHSPIDYVNSVRLGKERTAPMQSLKSFARKL
;
A
#
# COMPACT_ATOMS: atom_id res chain seq x y z
N MET A 1 20.66 8.55 28.64
CA MET A 1 20.00 7.76 27.59
C MET A 1 18.81 8.57 27.14
N ASP A 2 18.76 8.91 25.85
CA ASP A 2 17.63 9.63 25.30
C ASP A 2 16.41 8.71 25.30
N GLU A 3 15.25 9.27 25.63
CA GLU A 3 14.00 8.52 25.70
C GLU A 3 13.60 8.08 24.28
N GLU A 4 13.30 6.78 24.10
CA GLU A 4 12.88 6.27 22.81
C GLU A 4 11.61 6.99 22.35
N PRO A 5 11.53 7.44 21.08
CA PRO A 5 10.43 8.27 20.59
C PRO A 5 9.06 7.60 20.70
N ASN A 6 9.02 6.28 20.85
CA ASN A 6 7.79 5.53 21.09
C ASN A 6 7.96 4.48 22.19
N ARG A 7 8.21 4.95 23.41
CA ARG A 7 8.34 4.13 24.61
C ARG A 7 7.22 3.08 24.78
N ASN A 8 6.01 3.35 24.29
CA ASN A 8 4.86 2.43 24.32
C ASN A 8 4.34 2.14 22.90
N PHE A 9 5.20 1.57 22.05
CA PHE A 9 4.83 1.16 20.68
C PHE A 9 3.66 0.16 20.67
N PHE A 10 3.57 -0.70 21.68
CA PHE A 10 2.45 -1.62 21.87
C PHE A 10 1.31 -1.04 22.72
N GLY A 11 1.33 0.26 23.00
CA GLY A 11 0.22 0.94 23.66
C GLY A 11 -1.00 1.06 22.74
N LEU A 12 -2.19 1.22 23.33
CA LEU A 12 -3.47 1.35 22.60
C LEU A 12 -3.43 2.45 21.52
N LYS A 13 -2.75 3.57 21.81
CA LYS A 13 -2.58 4.69 20.88
C LYS A 13 -1.96 4.29 19.54
N HIS A 14 -1.11 3.28 19.52
CA HIS A 14 -0.43 2.78 18.33
C HIS A 14 -1.08 1.51 17.78
N ILE A 15 -1.51 0.59 18.66
CA ILE A 15 -2.14 -0.66 18.22
C ILE A 15 -3.45 -0.40 17.47
N ILE A 16 -4.32 0.49 17.97
CA ILE A 16 -5.61 0.79 17.33
C ILE A 16 -5.44 1.23 15.87
N PRO A 17 -4.64 2.27 15.55
CA PRO A 17 -4.44 2.66 14.15
C PRO A 17 -3.76 1.56 13.32
N MET A 18 -2.84 0.77 13.90
CA MET A 18 -2.24 -0.36 13.18
C MET A 18 -3.26 -1.44 12.81
N ARG A 19 -4.26 -1.71 13.67
CA ARG A 19 -5.34 -2.66 13.38
C ARG A 19 -6.32 -2.12 12.33
N ILE A 20 -6.69 -0.84 12.43
CA ILE A 20 -7.51 -0.18 11.41
C ILE A 20 -6.79 -0.22 10.05
N ASN A 21 -5.50 0.07 10.03
CA ASN A 21 -4.70 -0.01 8.81
C ASN A 21 -4.67 -1.45 8.26
N ALA A 22 -4.47 -2.47 9.12
CA ALA A 22 -4.50 -3.86 8.66
C ALA A 22 -5.84 -4.26 8.03
N LEU A 23 -6.97 -3.85 8.63
CA LEU A 23 -8.30 -4.06 8.03
C LEU A 23 -8.45 -3.35 6.69
N TRP A 24 -7.96 -2.11 6.60
CA TRP A 24 -7.95 -1.36 5.35
C TRP A 24 -7.15 -2.05 4.25
N GLU A 25 -5.96 -2.56 4.58
CA GLU A 25 -5.09 -3.26 3.62
C GLU A 25 -5.71 -4.56 3.11
N ILE A 26 -6.44 -5.29 3.97
CA ILE A 26 -7.21 -6.46 3.55
C ILE A 26 -8.28 -6.06 2.54
N ILE A 27 -9.11 -5.06 2.84
CA ILE A 27 -10.17 -4.58 1.93
C ILE A 27 -9.56 -4.11 0.60
N ARG A 28 -8.50 -3.31 0.67
CA ARG A 28 -7.80 -2.78 -0.50
C ARG A 28 -7.26 -3.88 -1.41
N SER A 29 -6.75 -4.98 -0.85
CA SER A 29 -6.23 -6.11 -1.64
C SER A 29 -7.27 -6.74 -2.58
N PHE A 30 -8.56 -6.68 -2.23
CA PHE A 30 -9.66 -7.14 -3.08
C PHE A 30 -10.12 -6.10 -4.09
N VAL A 31 -10.07 -4.81 -3.72
CA VAL A 31 -10.57 -3.71 -4.54
C VAL A 31 -9.56 -3.26 -5.60
N ILE A 32 -8.26 -3.40 -5.35
CA ILE A 32 -7.20 -2.82 -6.20
C ILE A 32 -7.23 -3.34 -7.65
N GLY A 33 -7.55 -4.62 -7.85
CA GLY A 33 -7.69 -5.21 -9.19
C GLY A 33 -8.86 -4.63 -9.98
N HIS A 34 -9.95 -4.27 -9.30
CA HIS A 34 -11.07 -3.56 -9.93
C HIS A 34 -10.73 -2.09 -10.21
N ALA A 35 -9.99 -1.43 -9.32
CA ALA A 35 -9.68 -0.02 -9.43
C ALA A 35 -8.59 0.32 -10.47
N HIS A 36 -7.59 -0.56 -10.63
CA HIS A 36 -6.42 -0.31 -11.48
C HIS A 36 -6.24 -1.35 -12.60
N GLY A 37 -7.08 -2.38 -12.65
CA GLY A 37 -7.07 -3.40 -13.68
C GLY A 37 -6.48 -4.74 -13.21
N PRO A 38 -6.60 -5.79 -14.05
CA PRO A 38 -6.28 -7.16 -13.68
C PRO A 38 -4.82 -7.35 -13.26
N ASP A 39 -3.90 -6.54 -13.80
CA ASP A 39 -2.47 -6.60 -13.50
C ASP A 39 -2.13 -6.26 -12.03
N TYR A 40 -3.06 -5.65 -11.30
CA TYR A 40 -2.92 -5.28 -9.90
C TYR A 40 -3.55 -6.28 -8.94
N HIS A 41 -4.18 -7.36 -9.44
CA HIS A 41 -4.75 -8.39 -8.57
C HIS A 41 -3.69 -8.97 -7.64
N GLU A 42 -3.97 -8.93 -6.34
CA GLU A 42 -3.15 -9.60 -5.36
C GLU A 42 -3.52 -11.09 -5.29
N THR A 43 -2.51 -11.92 -5.05
CA THR A 43 -2.71 -13.37 -4.88
C THR A 43 -3.27 -13.70 -3.51
N TRP A 44 -3.88 -14.87 -3.35
CA TRP A 44 -4.38 -15.35 -2.06
C TRP A 44 -3.27 -15.36 -0.97
N PHE A 45 -2.01 -15.59 -1.35
CA PHE A 45 -0.87 -15.54 -0.44
C PHE A 45 -0.66 -14.14 0.14
N CYS A 46 -0.79 -13.09 -0.70
CA CYS A 46 -0.75 -11.71 -0.23
C CYS A 46 -1.90 -11.43 0.75
N THR A 47 -3.10 -11.93 0.47
CA THR A 47 -4.25 -11.81 1.38
C THR A 47 -3.97 -12.45 2.74
N VAL A 48 -3.43 -13.69 2.77
CA VAL A 48 -3.06 -14.36 4.04
C VAL A 48 -2.00 -13.57 4.80
N PHE A 49 -0.97 -13.06 4.12
CA PHE A 49 0.05 -12.21 4.73
C PHE A 49 -0.57 -10.95 5.37
N ARG A 50 -1.56 -10.33 4.72
CA ARG A 50 -2.28 -9.18 5.29
C ARG A 50 -3.14 -9.56 6.49
N VAL A 51 -3.80 -10.71 6.46
CA VAL A 51 -4.56 -11.25 7.60
C VAL A 51 -3.65 -11.46 8.82
N MET A 52 -2.42 -11.92 8.63
CA MET A 52 -1.44 -12.03 9.72
C MET A 52 -1.15 -10.69 10.40
N GLY A 53 -1.32 -9.56 9.69
CA GLY A 53 -1.19 -8.21 10.25
C GLY A 53 -2.26 -7.83 11.29
N LEU A 54 -3.37 -8.58 11.38
CA LEU A 54 -4.33 -8.46 12.48
C LEU A 54 -3.79 -9.01 13.80
N VAL A 55 -2.79 -9.89 13.76
CA VAL A 55 -2.09 -10.42 14.93
C VAL A 55 -0.79 -9.66 15.15
N LEU A 56 0.03 -9.53 14.11
CA LEU A 56 1.33 -8.86 14.13
C LEU A 56 1.21 -7.42 13.60
N PRO A 57 1.15 -6.41 14.48
CA PRO A 57 0.89 -5.05 14.06
C PRO A 57 1.95 -4.54 13.07
N GLY A 58 1.50 -3.83 12.03
CA GLY A 58 2.37 -3.27 10.97
C GLY A 58 2.67 -4.22 9.81
N VAL A 59 2.55 -5.54 9.98
CA VAL A 59 2.89 -6.52 8.93
C VAL A 59 2.03 -6.37 7.68
N ALA A 60 0.74 -6.07 7.84
CA ALA A 60 -0.21 -6.00 6.72
C ALA A 60 0.18 -5.02 5.61
N ALA A 61 0.94 -3.96 5.91
CA ALA A 61 1.34 -2.92 4.96
C ALA A 61 2.77 -3.07 4.42
N HIS A 62 3.46 -4.17 4.75
CA HIS A 62 4.86 -4.41 4.37
C HIS A 62 5.00 -5.55 3.37
N SER A 63 4.04 -5.68 2.45
CA SER A 63 4.16 -6.65 1.35
C SER A 63 5.03 -6.06 0.23
N PRO A 64 6.02 -6.80 -0.32
CA PRO A 64 6.79 -6.37 -1.48
C PRO A 64 5.93 -5.93 -2.68
N ILE A 65 4.72 -6.50 -2.81
CA ILE A 65 3.79 -6.17 -3.89
C ILE A 65 3.33 -4.71 -3.84
N ASP A 66 3.25 -4.12 -2.65
CA ASP A 66 2.82 -2.72 -2.48
C ASP A 66 3.84 -1.77 -3.13
N TYR A 67 5.14 -2.07 -2.98
CA TYR A 67 6.21 -1.32 -3.64
C TYR A 67 6.15 -1.48 -5.16
N VAL A 68 6.01 -2.70 -5.67
CA VAL A 68 5.89 -2.97 -7.11
C VAL A 68 4.70 -2.23 -7.72
N ASN A 69 3.53 -2.32 -7.08
CA ASN A 69 2.31 -1.65 -7.52
C ASN A 69 2.46 -0.12 -7.48
N SER A 70 3.12 0.44 -6.46
CA SER A 70 3.36 1.89 -6.38
C SER A 70 4.21 2.41 -7.54
N VAL A 71 5.27 1.67 -7.91
CA VAL A 71 6.15 2.02 -9.03
C VAL A 71 5.40 1.91 -10.36
N ARG A 72 4.59 0.86 -10.53
CA ARG A 72 3.78 0.66 -11.74
C ARG A 72 2.76 1.79 -11.93
N LEU A 73 2.00 2.13 -10.88
CA LEU A 73 1.05 3.24 -10.89
C LEU A 73 1.74 4.58 -11.14
N GLY A 74 2.91 4.79 -10.55
CA GLY A 74 3.72 5.99 -10.79
C GLY A 74 4.08 6.14 -12.27
N LYS A 75 4.55 5.06 -12.90
CA LYS A 75 4.86 5.03 -14.33
C LYS A 75 3.62 5.31 -15.19
N GLU A 76 2.51 4.64 -14.90
CA GLU A 76 1.24 4.82 -15.64
C GLU A 76 0.69 6.23 -15.54
N ARG A 77 0.89 6.94 -14.43
CA ARG A 77 0.46 8.35 -14.29
C ARG A 77 1.37 9.31 -15.05
N THR A 78 2.67 9.01 -15.15
CA THR A 78 3.64 9.87 -15.84
C THR A 78 3.61 9.75 -17.36
N ALA A 79 3.33 8.56 -17.91
CA ALA A 79 3.30 8.35 -19.35
C ALA A 79 2.28 9.24 -20.11
N PRO A 80 1.01 9.39 -19.66
CA PRO A 80 0.05 10.32 -20.24
C PRO A 80 0.53 11.78 -20.17
N MET A 81 1.18 12.14 -19.06
CA MET A 81 1.69 13.50 -18.85
C MET A 81 2.87 13.82 -19.77
N GLN A 82 3.74 12.84 -20.06
CA GLN A 82 4.80 12.99 -21.05
C GLN A 82 4.24 13.15 -22.48
N SER A 83 3.19 12.39 -22.82
CA SER A 83 2.49 12.52 -24.11
C SER A 83 1.88 13.92 -24.29
N LEU A 84 1.17 14.42 -23.28
CA LEU A 84 0.57 15.76 -23.30
C LEU A 84 1.63 16.87 -23.45
N LYS A 85 2.73 16.79 -22.68
CA LYS A 85 3.86 17.74 -22.78
C LYS A 85 4.59 17.64 -24.13
N SER A 86 4.66 16.46 -24.74
CA SER A 86 5.25 16.30 -26.07
C SER A 86 4.38 16.90 -27.17
N PHE A 87 3.06 16.79 -27.06
CA PHE A 87 2.12 17.40 -28.01
C PHE A 87 2.13 18.92 -27.90
N ALA A 88 2.06 19.48 -26.68
CA ALA A 88 2.08 20.92 -26.45
C ALA A 88 3.40 21.59 -26.91
N ARG A 89 4.52 20.87 -26.92
CA ARG A 89 5.81 21.36 -27.45
C ARG A 89 5.91 21.33 -28.98
N LYS A 90 4.99 20.66 -29.67
CA LYS A 90 4.95 20.56 -31.15
C LYS A 90 4.02 21.60 -31.79
N LEU A 91 3.20 22.29 -31.00
CA LEU A 91 2.38 23.45 -31.39
C LEU A 91 3.19 24.73 -31.18
#